data_AF-A0A450YLR9-F1
#
_entry.id   AF-A0A450YLR9-F1
#
_cell.length_a   1.000
_cell.length_b   1.000
_cell.length_c   1.000
_cell.angle_alpha   90.00
_cell.angle_beta   90.00
_cell.angle_gamma   90.00
#
_symmetry.space_group_name_H-M   'P 1'
#
loop_
_entity.id
_entity.type
_entity.pdbx_description
1 polymer ?
#
loop_
_entity_poly.entity_id
_entity_poly.type
_entity_poly.pdbx_seq_one_letter_code
_entity_poly.pdbx_strand_id
1 'polypeptide(L)'
;MQGNIGPYAKFPEEEIPYILSSILWVGAALRKKSESEKENPITIRLCKGLNRMERFRDGPLECHPQKGIPSPDPDDDRIIGWIDISVSGVGGGSEVYFAMEAKRLRYRSPPGGAFKTGNSEYVGKDGMMRFVSGKYAPFMQAGAMLGYVFDGDTETARSGIGALIRKKADMLKMESPEALVPSEILPGKPIGATHHRGVNDKILILYHLFLSLR
;
A
#
# COMPACT_ATOMS: atom_id res chain seq x y z
N MET A 1 36.32 -4.35 -4.71
CA MET A 1 35.60 -4.13 -5.97
C MET A 1 34.38 -3.29 -5.64
N GLN A 2 34.37 -2.02 -6.04
CA GLN A 2 33.17 -1.18 -5.95
C GLN A 2 32.19 -1.72 -6.99
N GLY A 3 31.14 -2.40 -6.51
CA GLY A 3 30.09 -2.93 -7.36
C GLY A 3 29.43 -1.78 -8.10
N ASN A 4 29.63 -1.74 -9.41
CA ASN A 4 28.93 -0.85 -10.32
C ASN A 4 27.46 -1.31 -10.37
N ILE A 5 26.65 -0.82 -9.44
CA ILE A 5 25.21 -1.06 -9.42
C ILE A 5 24.62 -0.18 -10.51
N GLY A 6 24.25 -0.77 -11.65
CA GLY A 6 23.65 -0.07 -12.79
C GLY A 6 22.35 0.65 -12.42
N PRO A 7 21.87 1.58 -13.26
CA PRO A 7 20.66 2.36 -12.99
C PRO A 7 19.43 1.46 -13.13
N TYR A 8 19.08 0.71 -12.08
CA TYR A 8 17.92 -0.17 -12.13
C TYR A 8 16.66 0.63 -12.49
N ALA A 9 15.85 0.04 -13.37
CA ALA A 9 14.58 0.61 -13.79
C ALA A 9 13.68 0.79 -12.57
N LYS A 10 12.93 1.90 -12.56
CA LYS A 10 11.95 2.21 -11.52
C LYS A 10 10.56 1.93 -12.05
N PHE A 11 9.60 1.72 -11.15
CA PHE A 11 8.22 1.59 -11.60
C PHE A 11 7.79 2.91 -12.27
N PRO A 12 7.22 2.87 -13.49
CA PRO A 12 6.85 4.09 -14.21
C PRO A 12 5.80 4.90 -13.44
N GLU A 13 6.14 6.14 -13.08
CA GLU A 13 5.28 6.99 -12.24
C GLU A 13 3.97 7.36 -12.96
N GLU A 14 3.98 7.39 -14.30
CA GLU A 14 2.82 7.65 -15.15
C GLU A 14 1.70 6.59 -15.04
N GLU A 15 2.02 5.39 -14.56
CA GLU A 15 1.03 4.32 -14.35
C GLU A 15 0.31 4.45 -13.00
N ILE A 16 0.92 5.14 -12.02
CA ILE A 16 0.39 5.25 -10.65
C ILE A 16 -1.01 5.91 -10.62
N PRO A 17 -1.27 7.04 -11.31
CA PRO A 17 -2.61 7.63 -11.33
C PRO A 17 -3.70 6.67 -11.85
N TYR A 18 -3.37 5.85 -12.85
CA TYR A 18 -4.31 4.87 -13.39
C TYR A 18 -4.59 3.76 -12.36
N ILE A 19 -3.55 3.22 -11.71
CA ILE A 19 -3.68 2.18 -10.67
C ILE A 19 -4.54 2.69 -9.51
N LEU A 20 -4.24 3.87 -8.98
CA LEU A 20 -4.97 4.45 -7.85
C LEU A 20 -6.44 4.74 -8.21
N SER A 21 -6.70 5.27 -9.40
CA SER A 21 -8.06 5.51 -9.89
C SER A 21 -8.85 4.20 -10.04
N SER A 22 -8.20 3.16 -10.55
CA SER A 22 -8.78 1.82 -10.70
C SER A 22 -9.13 1.20 -9.35
N ILE A 23 -8.27 1.38 -8.34
CA ILE A 23 -8.53 0.92 -6.96
C ILE A 23 -9.74 1.64 -6.36
N LEU A 24 -9.86 2.96 -6.53
CA LEU A 24 -11.04 3.68 -6.06
C LEU A 24 -12.33 3.18 -6.74
N TRP A 25 -12.27 2.97 -8.06
CA TRP A 25 -13.41 2.50 -8.84
C TRP A 25 -13.88 1.10 -8.41
N VAL A 26 -12.97 0.13 -8.40
CA VAL A 26 -13.26 -1.25 -7.98
C VAL A 26 -13.62 -1.30 -6.49
N GLY A 27 -12.89 -0.53 -5.68
CA GLY A 27 -13.08 -0.43 -4.24
C GLY A 27 -14.46 0.06 -3.83
N ALA A 28 -15.09 0.95 -4.61
CA ALA A 28 -16.44 1.43 -4.35
C ALA A 28 -17.51 0.32 -4.36
N ALA A 29 -17.26 -0.77 -5.11
CA ALA A 29 -18.15 -1.93 -5.18
C ALA A 29 -17.80 -3.02 -4.16
N LEU A 30 -16.70 -2.90 -3.41
CA LEU A 30 -16.31 -3.90 -2.42
C LEU A 30 -17.24 -3.90 -1.21
N ARG A 31 -17.55 -5.10 -0.74
CA ARG A 31 -18.33 -5.33 0.48
C ARG A 31 -17.60 -6.34 1.35
N LYS A 32 -17.69 -6.18 2.66
CA LYS A 32 -17.32 -7.25 3.59
C LYS A 32 -18.40 -8.34 3.55
N LYS A 33 -17.98 -9.59 3.69
CA LYS A 33 -18.90 -10.74 3.78
C LYS A 33 -19.34 -11.02 5.22
N SER A 34 -18.54 -10.59 6.20
CA SER A 34 -18.86 -10.66 7.61
C SER A 34 -18.08 -9.59 8.39
N GLU A 35 -18.55 -9.29 9.61
CA GLU A 35 -17.84 -8.38 10.53
C GLU A 35 -16.46 -8.89 10.96
N SER A 36 -16.26 -10.21 10.88
CA SER A 36 -15.02 -10.89 11.26
C SER A 36 -14.07 -11.14 10.10
N GLU A 37 -14.44 -10.74 8.88
CA GLU A 37 -13.65 -11.01 7.68
C GLU A 37 -12.23 -10.46 7.82
N LYS A 38 -11.26 -11.24 7.34
CA LYS A 38 -9.84 -10.85 7.32
C LYS A 38 -9.54 -10.05 6.05
N GLU A 39 -8.41 -9.36 6.03
CA GLU A 39 -8.00 -8.52 4.88
C GLU A 39 -7.77 -9.32 3.60
N ASN A 40 -7.12 -10.49 3.68
CA ASN A 40 -6.74 -11.28 2.49
C ASN A 40 -7.92 -11.59 1.55
N PRO A 41 -9.08 -12.11 2.02
CA PRO A 41 -10.25 -12.29 1.15
C PRO A 41 -10.77 -11.01 0.49
N ILE A 42 -10.63 -9.85 1.12
CA ILE A 42 -11.05 -8.55 0.56
C ILE A 42 -10.06 -8.11 -0.51
N THR A 43 -8.77 -8.20 -0.22
CA THR A 43 -7.67 -7.95 -1.17
C THR A 43 -7.78 -8.81 -2.43
N ILE A 44 -8.05 -10.11 -2.28
CA ILE A 44 -8.27 -11.00 -3.43
C ILE A 44 -9.46 -10.54 -4.29
N ARG A 45 -10.54 -10.04 -3.67
CA ARG A 45 -11.69 -9.50 -4.43
C ARG A 45 -11.34 -8.21 -5.15
N LEU A 46 -10.55 -7.33 -4.52
CA LEU A 46 -10.03 -6.12 -5.17
C LEU A 46 -9.21 -6.48 -6.41
N CYS A 47 -8.22 -7.38 -6.29
CA CYS A 47 -7.39 -7.82 -7.41
C CYS A 47 -8.23 -8.46 -8.54
N LYS A 48 -9.23 -9.29 -8.19
CA LYS A 48 -10.16 -9.85 -9.18
C LYS A 48 -10.95 -8.79 -9.94
N GLY A 49 -11.30 -7.68 -9.29
CA GLY A 49 -11.96 -6.56 -9.94
C GLY A 49 -11.01 -5.76 -10.83
N LEU A 50 -9.78 -5.51 -10.35
CA LEU A 50 -8.73 -4.84 -11.14
C LEU A 50 -8.42 -5.62 -12.42
N ASN A 51 -8.25 -6.94 -12.34
CA ASN A 51 -7.97 -7.82 -13.48
C ASN A 51 -9.11 -7.90 -14.52
N ARG A 52 -10.25 -7.22 -14.30
CA ARG A 52 -11.32 -7.07 -15.30
C ARG A 52 -11.23 -5.76 -16.07
N MET A 53 -10.42 -4.81 -15.60
CA MET A 53 -10.23 -3.53 -16.27
C MET A 53 -9.24 -3.71 -17.43
N GLU A 54 -9.51 -3.07 -18.56
CA GLU A 54 -8.79 -3.26 -19.83
C GLU A 54 -7.27 -3.24 -19.67
N ARG A 55 -6.70 -2.22 -19.00
CA ARG A 55 -5.24 -2.09 -18.85
C ARG A 55 -4.59 -3.17 -17.98
N PHE A 56 -5.36 -3.87 -17.15
CA PHE A 56 -4.90 -5.04 -16.38
C PHE A 56 -5.21 -6.37 -17.07
N ARG A 57 -6.30 -6.43 -17.86
CA ARG A 57 -6.76 -7.65 -18.53
C ARG A 57 -5.99 -7.90 -19.83
N ASP A 58 -5.90 -6.86 -20.66
CA ASP A 58 -5.34 -6.91 -22.01
C ASP A 58 -4.08 -6.03 -22.13
N GLY A 59 -3.86 -5.15 -21.16
CA GLY A 59 -2.73 -4.24 -21.11
C GLY A 59 -1.51 -4.81 -20.35
N PRO A 60 -0.48 -3.98 -20.16
CA PRO A 60 0.80 -4.42 -19.60
C PRO A 60 0.80 -4.50 -18.07
N LEU A 61 -0.26 -4.07 -17.37
CA LEU A 61 -0.28 -4.08 -15.91
C LEU A 61 -0.72 -5.45 -15.38
N GLU A 62 0.09 -6.03 -14.52
CA GLU A 62 -0.22 -7.30 -13.87
C GLU A 62 -0.47 -7.08 -12.38
N CYS A 63 -1.63 -7.48 -11.87
CA CYS A 63 -1.96 -7.36 -10.45
C CYS A 63 -1.85 -8.72 -9.74
N HIS A 64 -0.90 -8.81 -8.81
CA HIS A 64 -0.57 -10.03 -8.09
C HIS A 64 -0.88 -9.88 -6.59
N PRO A 65 -1.80 -10.68 -6.01
CA PRO A 65 -2.00 -10.72 -4.57
C PRO A 65 -0.90 -11.56 -3.89
N GLN A 66 -0.52 -11.18 -2.66
CA GLN A 66 0.40 -11.95 -1.81
C GLN A 66 1.74 -12.30 -2.47
N LYS A 67 2.42 -11.30 -3.03
CA LYS A 67 3.76 -11.50 -3.61
C LYS A 67 4.79 -11.70 -2.48
N GLY A 68 5.43 -12.85 -2.45
CA GLY A 68 6.56 -13.13 -1.56
C GLY A 68 7.81 -12.38 -1.99
N ILE A 69 8.57 -11.88 -1.03
CA ILE A 69 9.88 -11.27 -1.24
C ILE A 69 10.93 -12.26 -0.76
N PRO A 70 11.73 -12.86 -1.67
CA PRO A 70 12.82 -13.74 -1.28
C PRO A 70 13.93 -12.96 -0.58
N SER A 71 14.74 -13.66 0.21
CA SER A 71 15.97 -13.10 0.75
C SER A 71 16.87 -12.61 -0.38
N PRO A 72 17.58 -11.47 -0.22
CA PRO A 72 18.59 -11.05 -1.18
C PRO A 72 19.87 -11.92 -1.12
N ASP A 73 20.02 -12.72 -0.05
CA ASP A 73 21.10 -13.69 0.09
C ASP A 73 20.76 -14.95 -0.74
N PRO A 74 21.55 -15.29 -1.77
CA PRO A 74 21.25 -16.41 -2.66
C PRO A 74 21.29 -17.78 -1.96
N ASP A 75 21.93 -17.87 -0.79
CA ASP A 75 22.00 -19.10 0.01
C ASP A 75 20.89 -19.18 1.07
N ASP A 76 20.00 -18.18 1.13
CA ASP A 76 18.87 -18.10 2.06
C ASP A 76 17.52 -18.26 1.34
N ASP A 77 16.99 -19.49 1.35
CA ASP A 77 15.71 -19.84 0.71
C ASP A 77 14.46 -19.20 1.35
N ARG A 78 14.61 -18.34 2.36
CA ARG A 78 13.46 -17.77 3.10
C ARG A 78 12.77 -16.66 2.31
N ILE A 79 11.45 -16.62 2.46
CA ILE A 79 10.64 -15.43 2.15
C ILE A 79 10.68 -14.47 3.34
N ILE A 80 11.30 -13.31 3.15
CA ILE A 80 11.51 -12.31 4.21
C ILE A 80 10.31 -11.37 4.39
N GLY A 81 9.39 -11.33 3.42
CA GLY A 81 8.21 -10.50 3.45
C GLY A 81 7.14 -10.93 2.47
N TRP A 82 5.91 -10.45 2.71
CA TRP A 82 4.77 -10.64 1.81
C TRP A 82 4.16 -9.28 1.56
N ILE A 83 3.98 -8.95 0.28
CA ILE A 83 3.28 -7.74 -0.16
C ILE A 83 1.83 -8.15 -0.41
N ASP A 84 0.87 -7.42 0.17
CA ASP A 84 -0.54 -7.76 0.01
C ASP A 84 -0.99 -7.67 -1.45
N ILE A 85 -0.55 -6.63 -2.18
CA ILE A 85 -0.73 -6.50 -3.63
C ILE A 85 0.51 -5.88 -4.28
N SER A 86 0.99 -6.47 -5.37
CA SER A 86 1.98 -5.82 -6.24
C SER A 86 1.42 -5.65 -7.65
N VAL A 87 1.62 -4.47 -8.24
CA VAL A 87 1.38 -4.23 -9.66
C VAL A 87 2.71 -4.18 -10.40
N SER A 88 2.87 -5.00 -11.45
CA SER A 88 4.08 -5.13 -12.27
C SER A 88 3.74 -5.16 -13.77
N GLY A 89 4.66 -5.63 -14.61
CA GLY A 89 4.46 -5.82 -16.06
C GLY A 89 4.88 -4.61 -16.92
N VAL A 90 5.27 -3.51 -16.29
CA VAL A 90 5.84 -2.31 -16.90
C VAL A 90 7.22 -2.00 -16.31
N GLY A 91 8.09 -1.31 -17.05
CA GLY A 91 9.42 -0.89 -16.59
C GLY A 91 10.51 -1.98 -16.61
N GLY A 92 10.13 -3.26 -16.55
CA GLY A 92 11.03 -4.42 -16.70
C GLY A 92 11.89 -4.71 -15.46
N GLY A 93 11.92 -5.97 -15.03
CA GLY A 93 12.71 -6.44 -13.87
C GLY A 93 11.85 -6.95 -12.71
N SER A 94 12.39 -7.90 -11.95
CA SER A 94 11.66 -8.60 -10.86
C SER A 94 11.32 -7.69 -9.66
N GLU A 95 12.12 -6.63 -9.47
CA GLU A 95 11.97 -5.62 -8.42
C GLU A 95 11.26 -4.34 -8.86
N VAL A 96 10.78 -4.30 -10.10
CA VAL A 96 10.07 -3.14 -10.66
C VAL A 96 8.57 -3.34 -10.53
N TYR A 97 8.04 -2.88 -9.39
CA TYR A 97 6.61 -3.00 -9.08
C TYR A 97 6.13 -1.88 -8.17
N PHE A 98 4.84 -1.57 -8.25
CA PHE A 98 4.13 -0.74 -7.29
C PHE A 98 3.54 -1.62 -6.19
N ALA A 99 4.08 -1.52 -4.97
CA ALA A 99 3.63 -2.32 -3.83
C ALA A 99 2.53 -1.63 -3.03
N MET A 100 1.59 -2.44 -2.54
CA MET A 100 0.51 -1.99 -1.70
C MET A 100 0.35 -2.91 -0.51
N GLU A 101 0.22 -2.31 0.68
CA GLU A 101 -0.08 -3.00 1.92
C GLU A 101 -1.50 -2.66 2.34
N ALA A 102 -2.24 -3.64 2.81
CA ALA A 102 -3.62 -3.51 3.24
C ALA A 102 -3.75 -3.78 4.74
N LYS A 103 -4.62 -3.01 5.40
CA LYS A 103 -5.03 -3.27 6.78
C LYS A 103 -6.53 -3.06 6.97
N ARG A 104 -7.08 -3.78 7.93
CA ARG A 104 -8.45 -3.53 8.43
C ARG A 104 -8.45 -2.32 9.33
N LEU A 105 -9.41 -1.44 9.12
CA LEU A 105 -9.67 -0.27 9.95
C LEU A 105 -11.10 -0.32 10.48
N ARG A 106 -11.27 0.18 11.71
CA ARG A 106 -12.58 0.35 12.36
C ARG A 106 -13.44 -0.93 12.32
N TYR A 107 -12.86 -2.04 12.76
CA TYR A 107 -13.49 -3.38 12.70
C TYR A 107 -13.71 -3.95 14.12
N ARG A 108 -14.50 -5.03 14.22
CA ARG A 108 -14.68 -5.77 15.49
C ARG A 108 -13.84 -7.03 15.49
N SER A 109 -13.01 -7.23 16.51
CA SER A 109 -12.14 -8.41 16.61
C SER A 109 -12.87 -9.62 17.22
N PRO A 110 -12.78 -10.82 16.61
CA PRO A 110 -13.20 -12.06 17.26
C PRO A 110 -12.11 -12.64 18.19
N PRO A 111 -12.49 -13.40 19.23
CA PRO A 111 -13.84 -13.51 19.80
C PRO A 111 -14.18 -12.27 20.65
N GLY A 112 -15.47 -12.02 20.89
CA GLY A 112 -15.93 -10.96 21.81
C GLY A 112 -16.24 -9.59 21.19
N GLY A 113 -15.95 -9.36 19.90
CA GLY A 113 -16.49 -8.23 19.14
C GLY A 113 -15.97 -6.85 19.57
N ALA A 114 -14.84 -6.80 20.28
CA ALA A 114 -14.22 -5.54 20.69
C ALA A 114 -13.88 -4.68 19.48
N PHE A 115 -14.25 -3.41 19.52
CA PHE A 115 -13.93 -2.47 18.46
C PHE A 115 -12.42 -2.17 18.42
N LYS A 116 -11.85 -2.22 17.22
CA LYS A 116 -10.45 -1.92 16.94
C LYS A 116 -10.37 -0.86 15.85
N THR A 117 -9.59 0.19 16.10
CA THR A 117 -9.36 1.22 15.09
C THR A 117 -8.49 0.71 13.93
N GLY A 118 -7.53 -0.18 14.21
CA GLY A 118 -6.54 -0.67 13.24
C GLY A 118 -5.38 0.30 12.96
N ASN A 119 -5.41 1.50 13.56
CA ASN A 119 -4.46 2.56 13.23
C ASN A 119 -3.00 2.18 13.55
N SER A 120 -2.77 1.48 14.65
CA SER A 120 -1.41 1.07 15.05
C SER A 120 -0.80 0.04 14.10
N GLU A 121 -1.61 -0.88 13.55
CA GLU A 121 -1.15 -1.87 12.56
C GLU A 121 -0.87 -1.19 11.22
N TYR A 122 -1.73 -0.24 10.83
CA TYR A 122 -1.57 0.56 9.60
C TYR A 122 -0.31 1.43 9.62
N VAL A 123 -0.07 2.18 10.70
CA VAL A 123 1.07 3.12 10.79
C VAL A 123 2.35 2.45 11.29
N GLY A 124 2.24 1.34 12.01
CA GLY A 124 3.36 0.72 12.70
C GLY A 124 4.21 -0.21 11.85
N LYS A 125 4.89 -1.13 12.55
CA LYS A 125 5.86 -2.10 12.01
C LYS A 125 5.30 -2.95 10.86
N ASP A 126 4.03 -3.32 10.96
CA ASP A 126 3.37 -4.22 10.01
C ASP A 126 2.64 -3.51 8.87
N GLY A 127 2.69 -2.17 8.82
CA GLY A 127 2.07 -1.36 7.78
C GLY A 127 3.10 -0.44 7.10
N MET A 128 2.95 0.87 7.29
CA MET A 128 3.81 1.90 6.67
C MET A 128 5.31 1.63 6.85
N MET A 129 5.74 1.11 8.00
CA MET A 129 7.18 0.86 8.24
C MET A 129 7.78 -0.18 7.32
N ARG A 130 6.99 -1.08 6.70
CA ARG A 130 7.53 -2.03 5.72
C ARG A 130 8.08 -1.33 4.47
N PHE A 131 7.51 -0.19 4.11
CA PHE A 131 8.04 0.65 3.04
C PHE A 131 9.22 1.49 3.52
N VAL A 132 9.06 2.17 4.66
CA VAL A 132 10.10 3.07 5.21
C VAL A 132 11.40 2.34 5.55
N SER A 133 11.33 1.08 6.00
CA SER A 133 12.52 0.27 6.26
C SER A 133 13.13 -0.36 5.00
N GLY A 134 12.55 -0.15 3.82
CA GLY A 134 13.00 -0.76 2.57
C GLY A 134 12.75 -2.26 2.47
N LYS A 135 11.86 -2.82 3.30
CA LYS A 135 11.58 -4.27 3.34
C LYS A 135 11.03 -4.80 2.00
N TYR A 136 10.33 -3.95 1.25
CA TYR A 136 9.73 -4.33 -0.03
C TYR A 136 10.71 -4.24 -1.18
N ALA A 137 11.27 -3.06 -1.43
CA ALA A 137 12.42 -2.93 -2.30
C ALA A 137 13.23 -1.70 -1.86
N PRO A 138 14.57 -1.76 -1.88
CA PRO A 138 15.41 -0.63 -1.45
C PRO A 138 15.30 0.60 -2.35
N PHE A 139 14.82 0.47 -3.60
CA PHE A 139 14.74 1.56 -4.58
C PHE A 139 13.33 2.01 -4.93
N MET A 140 12.32 1.57 -4.18
CA MET A 140 10.93 1.97 -4.40
C MET A 140 10.73 3.47 -4.14
N GLN A 141 10.21 4.20 -5.12
CA GLN A 141 9.88 5.63 -4.98
C GLN A 141 8.46 5.87 -4.48
N ALA A 142 7.56 4.92 -4.75
CA ALA A 142 6.17 5.05 -4.38
C ALA A 142 5.55 3.70 -4.05
N GLY A 143 4.61 3.71 -3.10
CA GLY A 143 3.76 2.58 -2.76
C GLY A 143 2.40 3.08 -2.29
N ALA A 144 1.53 2.16 -1.86
CA ALA A 144 0.26 2.54 -1.25
C ALA A 144 -0.08 1.76 0.02
N MET A 145 -0.84 2.42 0.89
CA MET A 145 -1.51 1.82 2.02
C MET A 145 -3.02 1.83 1.79
N LEU A 146 -3.63 0.63 1.80
CA LEU A 146 -5.06 0.42 1.68
C LEU A 146 -5.67 0.20 3.06
N GLY A 147 -6.63 1.06 3.43
CA GLY A 147 -7.42 0.93 4.64
C GLY A 147 -8.80 0.40 4.32
N TYR A 148 -9.08 -0.87 4.63
CA TYR A 148 -10.43 -1.41 4.53
C TYR A 148 -11.25 -0.99 5.75
N VAL A 149 -12.16 -0.02 5.57
CA VAL A 149 -12.92 0.60 6.66
C VAL A 149 -14.25 -0.14 6.86
N PHE A 150 -14.32 -0.95 7.91
CA PHE A 150 -15.40 -1.93 8.10
C PHE A 150 -16.75 -1.28 8.41
N ASP A 151 -16.78 -0.21 9.19
CA ASP A 151 -17.99 0.56 9.47
C ASP A 151 -18.32 1.64 8.43
N GLY A 152 -17.47 1.74 7.39
CA GLY A 152 -17.56 2.70 6.29
C GLY A 152 -17.34 4.17 6.66
N ASP A 153 -16.95 4.47 7.89
CA ASP A 153 -16.59 5.84 8.30
C ASP A 153 -15.13 6.14 7.92
N THR A 154 -14.93 6.43 6.64
CA THR A 154 -13.61 6.69 6.04
C THR A 154 -12.98 7.98 6.56
N GLU A 155 -13.78 8.98 6.92
CA GLU A 155 -13.30 10.27 7.46
C GLU A 155 -12.68 10.10 8.84
N THR A 156 -13.37 9.38 9.74
CA THR A 156 -12.80 9.11 11.07
C THR A 156 -11.59 8.19 10.98
N ALA A 157 -11.59 7.21 10.06
CA ALA A 157 -10.42 6.38 9.80
C ALA A 157 -9.22 7.23 9.34
N ARG A 158 -9.41 8.06 8.30
CA ARG A 158 -8.39 8.97 7.76
C ARG A 158 -7.85 9.91 8.84
N SER A 159 -8.73 10.53 9.62
CA SER A 159 -8.35 11.46 10.70
C SER A 159 -7.54 10.77 11.79
N GLY A 160 -7.95 9.57 12.21
CA GLY A 160 -7.22 8.79 13.21
C GLY A 160 -5.85 8.33 12.73
N ILE A 161 -5.72 7.97 11.45
CA ILE A 161 -4.44 7.65 10.82
C ILE A 161 -3.55 8.89 10.73
N GLY A 162 -4.08 10.01 10.23
CA GLY A 162 -3.34 11.26 10.12
C GLY A 162 -2.81 11.76 11.47
N ALA A 163 -3.60 11.65 12.54
CA ALA A 163 -3.16 11.98 13.90
C ALA A 163 -2.01 11.08 14.38
N LEU A 164 -2.08 9.77 14.10
CA LEU A 164 -1.04 8.82 14.50
C LEU A 164 0.24 8.97 13.67
N ILE A 165 0.13 9.31 12.38
CA ILE A 165 1.26 9.64 11.51
C ILE A 165 2.03 10.82 12.10
N ARG A 166 1.35 11.94 12.41
CA ARG A 166 1.99 13.11 13.04
C ARG A 166 2.68 12.75 14.34
N LYS A 167 2.03 11.95 15.19
CA LYS A 167 2.63 11.48 16.47
C LYS A 167 3.88 10.61 16.26
N LYS A 168 4.02 9.97 15.10
CA LYS A 168 5.10 9.04 14.77
C LYS A 168 5.98 9.54 13.63
N ALA A 169 6.01 10.85 13.37
CA ALA A 169 6.69 11.44 12.23
C ALA A 169 8.17 11.00 12.15
N ASP A 170 8.90 11.10 13.27
CA ASP A 170 10.31 10.69 13.36
C ASP A 170 10.51 9.21 13.04
N MET A 171 9.69 8.33 13.64
CA MET A 171 9.75 6.88 13.41
C MET A 171 9.50 6.54 11.94
N LEU A 172 8.57 7.25 11.31
CA LEU A 172 8.21 7.11 9.91
C LEU A 172 9.19 7.83 8.97
N LYS A 173 10.21 8.52 9.50
CA LYS A 173 11.13 9.36 8.75
C LYS A 173 10.39 10.32 7.81
N MET A 174 9.33 10.97 8.32
CA MET A 174 8.53 11.86 7.51
C MET A 174 9.36 13.03 6.99
N GLU A 175 9.10 13.42 5.75
CA GLU A 175 9.54 14.68 5.18
C GLU A 175 8.41 15.70 5.26
N SER A 176 8.75 16.99 5.11
CA SER A 176 7.76 18.06 5.03
C SER A 176 6.64 17.72 4.05
N PRO A 177 5.35 17.88 4.41
CA PRO A 177 4.84 18.63 5.57
C PRO A 177 4.57 17.77 6.82
N GLU A 178 5.14 16.57 6.93
CA GLU A 178 4.97 15.65 8.08
C GLU A 178 3.52 15.29 8.37
N ALA A 179 2.68 15.28 7.33
CA ALA A 179 1.26 15.06 7.45
C ALA A 179 0.71 14.20 6.31
N LEU A 180 -0.43 13.58 6.58
CA LEU A 180 -1.28 12.98 5.55
C LEU A 180 -1.99 14.11 4.77
N VAL A 181 -1.46 14.45 3.61
CA VAL A 181 -1.98 15.51 2.74
C VAL A 181 -2.80 14.94 1.58
N PRO A 182 -3.62 15.73 0.88
CA PRO A 182 -4.22 15.30 -0.39
C PRO A 182 -3.14 14.93 -1.42
N SER A 183 -3.42 13.94 -2.25
CA SER A 183 -2.54 13.56 -3.36
C SER A 183 -2.57 14.59 -4.48
N GLU A 184 -1.41 14.98 -4.99
CA GLU A 184 -1.26 15.94 -6.09
C GLU A 184 -1.44 15.31 -7.47
N ILE A 185 -1.18 14.01 -7.61
CA ILE A 185 -1.28 13.31 -8.90
C ILE A 185 -2.73 12.99 -9.31
N LEU A 186 -3.66 13.07 -8.37
CA LEU A 186 -5.11 12.91 -8.60
C LEU A 186 -5.90 13.93 -7.78
N PRO A 187 -5.85 15.23 -8.14
CA PRO A 187 -6.53 16.28 -7.40
C PRO A 187 -8.04 16.04 -7.26
N GLY A 188 -8.59 16.32 -6.08
CA GLY A 188 -10.03 16.16 -5.80
C GLY A 188 -10.50 14.72 -5.60
N LYS A 189 -9.62 13.71 -5.75
CA LYS A 189 -9.92 12.33 -5.36
C LYS A 189 -9.61 12.11 -3.87
N PRO A 190 -10.30 11.19 -3.18
CA PRO A 190 -10.09 10.92 -1.74
C PRO A 190 -8.84 10.07 -1.50
N ILE A 191 -7.70 10.51 -2.05
CA ILE A 191 -6.40 9.86 -1.93
C ILE A 191 -5.51 10.77 -1.10
N GLY A 192 -4.95 10.23 -0.02
CA GLY A 192 -3.91 10.90 0.73
C GLY A 192 -2.52 10.58 0.21
N ALA A 193 -1.53 11.39 0.57
CA ALA A 193 -0.12 11.11 0.36
C ALA A 193 0.67 11.46 1.64
N THR A 194 1.73 10.71 1.90
CA THR A 194 2.78 11.07 2.86
C THR A 194 4.14 10.95 2.19
N HIS A 195 5.05 11.82 2.60
CA HIS A 195 6.41 11.86 2.10
C HIS A 195 7.36 11.35 3.19
N HIS A 196 8.25 10.45 2.81
CA HIS A 196 9.19 9.80 3.71
C HIS A 196 10.59 9.88 3.15
N ARG A 197 11.58 9.97 4.04
CA ARG A 197 12.98 9.72 3.71
C ARG A 197 13.19 8.22 3.60
N GLY A 198 13.28 7.76 2.36
CA GLY A 198 13.56 6.38 2.01
C GLY A 198 15.05 6.01 2.14
N VAL A 199 15.41 4.86 1.59
CA VAL A 199 16.79 4.37 1.56
C VAL A 199 17.65 5.29 0.66
N ASN A 200 18.90 5.55 1.06
CA ASN A 200 19.84 6.45 0.38
C ASN A 200 19.31 7.89 0.22
N ASP A 201 18.55 8.39 1.21
CA ASP A 201 17.99 9.76 1.26
C ASP A 201 17.06 10.11 0.09
N LYS A 202 16.55 9.11 -0.65
CA LYS A 202 15.54 9.33 -1.69
C LYS A 202 14.15 9.46 -1.08
N ILE A 203 13.33 10.34 -1.63
CA ILE A 203 11.94 10.50 -1.20
C ILE A 203 11.14 9.25 -1.62
N LEU A 204 10.39 8.71 -0.66
CA LEU A 204 9.38 7.68 -0.83
C LEU A 204 8.01 8.31 -0.59
N ILE A 205 7.09 8.15 -1.56
CA ILE A 205 5.71 8.61 -1.44
C ILE A 205 4.81 7.42 -1.12
N LEU A 206 4.05 7.48 -0.02
CA LEU A 206 2.99 6.52 0.24
C LEU A 206 1.63 7.14 -0.06
N TYR A 207 0.90 6.54 -0.98
CA TYR A 207 -0.48 6.89 -1.26
C TYR A 207 -1.43 6.17 -0.29
N HIS A 208 -2.43 6.87 0.19
CA HIS A 208 -3.37 6.36 1.20
C HIS A 208 -4.78 6.35 0.66
N LEU A 209 -5.39 5.16 0.60
CA LEU A 209 -6.77 4.97 0.15
C LEU A 209 -7.57 4.30 1.26
N PHE A 210 -8.72 4.89 1.61
CA PHE A 210 -9.62 4.38 2.63
C PHE A 210 -10.89 3.88 1.94
N LEU A 211 -11.03 2.56 1.82
CA LEU A 211 -12.12 1.92 1.10
C LEU A 211 -13.21 1.50 2.08
N SER A 212 -14.41 2.05 1.91
CA SER A 212 -15.59 1.68 2.69
C SER A 212 -16.05 0.25 2.35
N LEU A 213 -16.36 -0.56 3.37
CA LEU A 213 -16.91 -1.91 3.21
C LEU A 213 -18.36 -2.03 3.71
N ARG A 214 -19.13 -0.94 3.68
CA ARG A 214 -20.58 -0.96 3.93
C ARG A 214 -21.31 -1.73 2.86
#